data_AF-A0A650CQY3-F1
#
_entry.id   AF-A0A650CQY3-F1
#
_cell.length_a   1.000
_cell.length_b   1.000
_cell.length_c   1.000
_cell.angle_alpha   90.00
_cell.angle_beta   90.00
_cell.angle_gamma   90.00
#
_symmetry.space_group_name_H-M   'P 1'
#
loop_
_entity.id
_entity.type
_entity.pdbx_description
1 polymer ?
#
loop_
_entity_poly.entity_id
_entity_poly.type
_entity_poly.pdbx_seq_one_letter_code
_entity_poly.pdbx_strand_id
1 'polypeptide(L)' 'MIIDSVLLLRIIFTTIGTVLIVFGAIHLVFHKLNLPGFEGRWAINLSMTLISLSIALYLLSFLIL' A
#
# COMPACT_ATOMS: atom_id res chain seq x y z
N MET A 1 -22.37 -17.59 11.48
CA MET A 1 -21.75 -17.32 10.15
C MET A 1 -20.27 -17.59 10.31
N ILE A 2 -19.79 -18.73 9.82
CA ILE A 2 -18.35 -19.04 9.84
C ILE A 2 -17.77 -18.30 8.64
N ILE A 3 -16.91 -17.32 8.89
CA ILE A 3 -16.20 -16.64 7.81
C ILE A 3 -15.20 -17.64 7.25
N ASP A 4 -15.27 -17.88 5.94
CA ASP A 4 -14.29 -18.70 5.23
C ASP A 4 -12.88 -18.12 5.44
N SER A 5 -11.91 -18.97 5.79
CA SER A 5 -10.53 -18.54 6.04
C SER A 5 -9.91 -17.85 4.83
N VAL A 6 -10.31 -18.24 3.60
CA VAL A 6 -9.88 -17.59 2.36
C VAL A 6 -10.44 -16.18 2.28
N LEU A 7 -11.73 -16.00 2.56
CA LEU A 7 -12.38 -14.69 2.56
C LEU A 7 -11.76 -13.76 3.60
N LEU A 8 -11.44 -14.29 4.79
CA LEU A 8 -10.77 -13.53 5.84
C LEU A 8 -9.38 -13.04 5.41
N LEU A 9 -8.57 -13.91 4.79
CA LEU A 9 -7.25 -13.55 4.27
C LEU A 9 -7.35 -12.49 3.16
N ARG A 10 -8.32 -12.63 2.26
CA ARG A 10 -8.63 -11.63 1.22
C ARG A 10 -8.88 -10.26 1.83
N ILE A 11 -9.72 -10.19 2.87
CA ILE A 11 -10.04 -8.93 3.56
C ILE A 11 -8.78 -8.34 4.20
N ILE A 12 -7.98 -9.16 4.88
CA ILE A 12 -6.74 -8.72 5.54
C ILE A 12 -5.76 -8.14 4.51
N PHE A 13 -5.45 -8.88 3.44
CA PHE A 13 -4.49 -8.43 2.42
C PHE A 13 -4.98 -7.19 1.69
N THR A 14 -6.26 -7.13 1.35
CA THR A 14 -6.86 -5.94 0.72
C THR A 14 -6.77 -4.73 1.63
N THR A 15 -7.03 -4.90 2.93
CA THR A 15 -6.98 -3.82 3.92
C THR A 15 -5.55 -3.29 4.06
N ILE A 16 -4.57 -4.18 4.23
CA ILE A 16 -3.14 -3.81 4.32
C ILE A 16 -2.70 -3.12 3.02
N GLY A 17 -3.04 -3.68 1.86
CA GLY A 17 -2.75 -3.07 0.56
C GLY A 17 -3.33 -1.66 0.44
N THR A 18 -4.57 -1.45 0.91
CA THR A 18 -5.23 -0.13 0.88
C THR A 18 -4.51 0.88 1.75
N VAL A 19 -4.10 0.50 2.97
CA VAL A 19 -3.34 1.39 3.84
C VAL A 19 -2.01 1.76 3.19
N LEU A 20 -1.28 0.78 2.65
CA LEU A 20 0.04 1.01 2.04
C LEU A 20 -0.03 1.95 0.82
N ILE A 21 -1.03 1.79 -0.06
CA ILE A 21 -1.14 2.65 -1.25
C ILE A 21 -1.50 4.08 -0.87
N VAL A 22 -2.35 4.27 0.15
CA VAL A 22 -2.70 5.60 0.66
C VAL A 22 -1.47 6.28 1.24
N PHE A 23 -0.71 5.59 2.10
CA PHE A 23 0.54 6.15 2.65
C PHE A 23 1.58 6.43 1.57
N GLY A 24 1.74 5.54 0.60
CA GLY A 24 2.63 5.75 -0.55
C GLY A 24 2.24 6.99 -1.36
N ALA A 25 0.95 7.13 -1.70
CA ALA A 25 0.45 8.29 -2.42
C ALA A 25 0.66 9.60 -1.64
N ILE A 26 0.42 9.62 -0.33
CA ILE A 26 0.66 10.78 0.53
C ILE A 26 2.13 11.20 0.50
N HIS A 27 3.07 10.26 0.59
CA HIS A 27 4.50 10.57 0.52
C HIS A 27 4.90 11.22 -0.81
N LEU A 28 4.33 10.74 -1.93
CA LEU A 28 4.54 11.35 -3.24
C LEU A 28 3.98 12.76 -3.32
N VAL A 29 2.78 12.99 -2.77
CA VAL A 29 2.17 14.32 -2.70
C VAL A 29 3.02 15.26 -1.85
N PHE A 30 3.49 14.81 -0.68
CA PHE A 30 4.31 15.61 0.22
C PHE A 30 5.66 15.96 -0.39
N HIS A 31 6.28 15.01 -1.09
CA HIS A 31 7.49 15.28 -1.86
C HIS A 31 7.22 16.31 -2.96
N LYS A 32 6.14 16.15 -3.73
CA LYS A 32 5.77 17.08 -4.81
C LYS A 32 5.49 18.51 -4.31
N LEU A 33 4.97 18.63 -3.09
CA LEU A 33 4.73 19.92 -2.44
C LEU A 33 5.98 20.48 -1.72
N ASN A 34 7.12 19.79 -1.79
CA ASN A 34 8.35 20.14 -1.07
C ASN A 34 8.10 20.41 0.43
N LEU A 35 7.29 19.57 1.08
CA LEU A 35 7.07 19.71 2.51
C LEU A 35 8.35 19.42 3.29
N PRO A 36 8.62 20.15 4.40
CA PRO A 36 9.80 19.95 5.20
C PRO A 36 9.88 18.51 5.69
N GLY A 37 11.01 17.87 5.42
CA GLY A 37 11.23 16.46 5.73
C GLY A 37 10.80 15.49 4.63
N PHE A 38 10.29 15.90 3.47
CA PHE A 38 9.96 15.00 2.34
C PHE A 38 10.72 15.35 1.05
N GLU A 39 11.67 16.27 1.11
CA GLU A 39 12.43 16.77 -0.05
C GLU A 39 13.41 15.73 -0.64
N GLY A 40 13.82 14.76 0.18
CA GLY A 40 14.84 13.79 -0.21
C GLY A 40 14.32 12.69 -1.14
N ARG A 41 15.23 12.11 -1.94
CA ARG A 41 14.95 10.92 -2.78
C ARG A 41 14.41 9.73 -1.98
N TRP A 42 14.69 9.68 -0.68
CA TRP A 42 14.17 8.65 0.21
C TRP A 42 12.63 8.65 0.26
N ALA A 43 11.98 9.82 0.20
CA ALA A 43 10.52 9.93 0.25
C ALA A 43 9.88 9.29 -1.00
N ILE A 44 10.49 9.50 -2.17
CA ILE A 44 10.11 8.85 -3.42
C ILE A 44 10.34 7.34 -3.33
N ASN A 45 11.52 6.90 -2.89
CA ASN A 45 11.86 5.48 -2.80
C ASN A 45 10.91 4.73 -1.85
N LEU A 46 10.61 5.33 -0.69
CA LEU A 46 9.67 4.79 0.27
C LEU A 46 8.26 4.70 -0.35
N SER A 47 7.79 5.77 -0.99
CA SER A 47 6.49 5.78 -1.68
C SER A 47 6.39 4.67 -2.72
N MET A 48 7.37 4.55 -3.61
CA MET A 48 7.39 3.52 -4.64
C MET A 48 7.41 2.10 -4.06
N THR A 49 8.12 1.90 -2.95
CA THR A 49 8.15 0.61 -2.23
C THR A 49 6.78 0.28 -1.66
N LEU A 50 6.12 1.23 -1.00
CA LEU A 50 4.78 1.05 -0.42
C LEU A 50 3.72 0.75 -1.49
N ILE A 51 3.75 1.48 -2.60
CA ILE A 51 2.84 1.27 -3.73
C ILE A 51 3.08 -0.11 -4.36
N SER A 52 4.34 -0.50 -4.59
CA SER A 52 4.68 -1.80 -5.16
C SER A 52 4.22 -2.95 -4.26
N LEU A 53 4.42 -2.83 -2.95
CA LEU A 53 3.97 -3.82 -1.98
C LEU A 53 2.44 -3.92 -1.92
N SER A 54 1.74 -2.79 -2.00
CA SER A 54 0.28 -2.75 -2.08
C SER A 54 -0.24 -3.51 -3.31
N ILE A 55 0.36 -3.26 -4.49
CA ILE A 55 -0.02 -3.96 -5.72
C ILE A 55 0.21 -5.47 -5.56
N ALA A 56 1.34 -5.90 -5.00
CA ALA A 56 1.61 -7.31 -4.75
C ALA A 56 0.56 -7.95 -3.83
N LEU A 57 0.14 -7.26 -2.76
CA LEU A 57 -0.91 -7.72 -1.86
C LEU A 57 -2.28 -7.79 -2.54
N TYR A 58 -2.60 -6.86 -3.43
CA TYR A 58 -3.83 -6.94 -4.22
C TYR A 58 -3.80 -8.11 -5.20
N LEU A 59 -2.68 -8.36 -5.87
CA LEU A 59 -2.55 -9.53 -6.74
C LEU A 59 -2.72 -10.83 -5.95
N LEU A 60 -2.10 -10.93 -4.77
CA LEU A 60 -2.29 -12.07 -3.86
C LEU A 60 -3.75 -12.22 -3.42
N SER A 61 -4.39 -11.12 -3.03
CA SER A 61 -5.76 -11.11 -2.56
C SER A 61 -6.76 -11.49 -3.65
N PHE A 62 -6.62 -10.97 -4.87
CA PHE A 62 -7.66 -11.12 -5.89
C PHE A 62 -7.40 -12.21 -6.93
N LEU A 63 -6.13 -12.52 -7.23
CA LEU A 63 -5.77 -13.49 -8.27
C LEU A 63 -5.36 -14.85 -7.71
N ILE A 64 -4.82 -14.91 -6.50
CA ILE A 64 -4.23 -16.14 -5.94
C ILE A 64 -5.14 -16.81 -4.92
N LEU A 65 -5.64 -16.06 -3.94
CA LEU A 65 -6.52 -16.55 -2.88
C LEU A 65 -7.98 -16.60 -3.32
#